data_AF-A0AAN6BNW3-F1
#
_entry.id   AF-A0AAN6BNW3-F1
#
_cell.length_a   1.000
_cell.length_b   1.000
_cell.length_c   1.000
_cell.angle_alpha   90.00
_cell.angle_beta   90.00
_cell.angle_gamma   90.00
#
_symmetry.space_group_name_H-M   'P 1'
#
loop_
_entity.id
_entity.type
_entity.pdbx_description
1 polymer ?
#
loop_
_entity_poly.entity_id
_entity_poly.type
_entity_poly.pdbx_seq_one_letter_code
_entity_poly.pdbx_strand_id
1 'polypeptide(L)'
;MVRPTIVLIGTCDTKWDELCFTESQLLAQNTCTVLLMDVGRTPCSHSSIAIKHPDLTSTDTDNDTKISDLPRPEYIHRMTTHAITALTTLHRSGSIHAVLGIGGSCGTALATAAMRAALPVGFPKLMVSTMASGDVSPYVEETDLTLMYSVVDVAGTNRILTRILTNAAAAVTGMAVSYASQAQSMHADRKGSKTQIAITMFGVTTPAVNTIRERLQQTLDCEVYVFHATGAGGKAMERLIREGQLDAVVDLTTTEIPDEIVGGVLSAGPRRLIAAAEAGLPQIISVGACDMVNFGPRETVPARFQDGHRLLYEHNPTVTLMRTTPEECERIARFMAEKLKAHVAHPERVRVILPAAGISMLDSPGQPFHDREADEALFSTLENELDGTGIAVLRDTREINDPEFALSVADSLADLLKSK
;
A
#
# COMPACT_ATOMS: atom_id res chain seq x y z
N MET A 1 -33.71 2.75 2.01
CA MET A 1 -32.36 2.29 1.61
C MET A 1 -31.64 3.45 0.96
N VAL A 2 -30.37 3.65 1.28
CA VAL A 2 -29.52 4.61 0.54
C VAL A 2 -29.45 4.15 -0.90
N ARG A 3 -29.61 5.08 -1.83
CA ARG A 3 -29.36 4.84 -3.25
C ARG A 3 -27.91 5.24 -3.53
N PRO A 4 -26.93 4.31 -3.49
CA PRO A 4 -25.54 4.63 -3.74
C PRO A 4 -25.33 5.22 -5.13
N THR A 5 -24.35 6.09 -5.24
CA THR A 5 -23.91 6.69 -6.50
C THR A 5 -22.62 6.03 -6.96
N ILE A 6 -22.59 5.55 -8.20
CA ILE A 6 -21.45 4.86 -8.82
C ILE A 6 -20.89 5.74 -9.93
N VAL A 7 -19.59 6.02 -9.91
CA VAL A 7 -18.92 6.65 -11.05
C VAL A 7 -18.59 5.57 -12.06
N LEU A 8 -19.08 5.73 -13.29
CA LEU A 8 -18.65 4.93 -14.44
C LEU A 8 -17.59 5.73 -15.19
N ILE A 9 -16.33 5.34 -15.09
CA ILE A 9 -15.19 6.03 -15.71
C ILE A 9 -14.75 5.32 -16.99
N GLY A 10 -14.56 6.07 -18.07
CA GLY A 10 -14.02 5.53 -19.32
C GLY A 10 -13.80 6.57 -20.41
N THR A 11 -13.22 6.12 -21.51
CA THR A 11 -12.89 6.97 -22.66
C THR A 11 -14.08 7.04 -23.63
N CYS A 12 -14.95 8.05 -23.48
CA CYS A 12 -16.21 8.12 -24.24
C CYS A 12 -15.98 8.25 -25.75
N ASP A 13 -14.85 8.81 -26.19
CA ASP A 13 -14.46 8.92 -27.61
C ASP A 13 -14.28 7.59 -28.33
N THR A 14 -13.98 6.52 -27.60
CA THR A 14 -13.60 5.22 -28.16
C THR A 14 -14.43 4.05 -27.65
N LYS A 15 -15.17 4.25 -26.55
CA LYS A 15 -15.93 3.19 -25.86
C LYS A 15 -17.36 3.62 -25.51
N TRP A 16 -17.93 4.50 -26.34
CA TRP A 16 -19.25 5.08 -26.08
C TRP A 16 -20.33 4.02 -25.89
N ASP A 17 -20.41 3.06 -26.82
CA ASP A 17 -21.47 2.05 -26.83
C ASP A 17 -21.36 1.10 -25.63
N GLU A 18 -20.15 0.73 -25.24
CA GLU A 18 -19.86 -0.12 -24.08
C GLU A 18 -20.15 0.60 -22.77
N LEU A 19 -19.83 1.90 -22.69
CA LEU A 19 -20.16 2.74 -21.53
C LEU A 19 -21.67 2.90 -21.40
N CYS A 20 -22.38 3.19 -22.50
CA CYS A 20 -23.84 3.29 -22.50
C CYS A 20 -24.50 1.97 -22.10
N PHE A 21 -24.01 0.85 -22.64
CA PHE A 21 -24.51 -0.47 -22.25
C PHE A 21 -24.27 -0.72 -20.75
N THR A 22 -23.07 -0.45 -20.25
CA THR A 22 -22.72 -0.65 -18.84
C THR A 22 -23.57 0.23 -17.92
N GLU A 23 -23.76 1.51 -18.27
CA GLU A 23 -24.66 2.43 -17.57
C GLU A 23 -26.10 1.88 -17.54
N SER A 24 -26.60 1.36 -18.67
CA SER A 24 -27.93 0.76 -18.72
C SER A 24 -28.06 -0.45 -17.78
N GLN A 25 -27.01 -1.27 -17.67
CA GLN A 25 -27.01 -2.43 -16.77
C GLN A 25 -26.96 -2.02 -15.29
N LEU A 26 -26.24 -0.94 -14.96
CA LEU A 26 -26.22 -0.36 -13.61
C LEU A 26 -27.61 0.18 -13.24
N LEU A 27 -28.20 0.99 -14.12
CA LEU A 27 -29.53 1.59 -13.90
C LEU A 27 -30.63 0.53 -13.80
N ALA A 28 -30.53 -0.56 -14.56
CA ALA A 28 -31.47 -1.68 -14.50
C ALA A 28 -31.53 -2.39 -13.13
N GLN A 29 -30.51 -2.23 -12.27
CA GLN A 29 -30.54 -2.75 -10.89
C GLN A 29 -31.56 -2.00 -10.01
N ASN A 30 -31.99 -0.79 -10.40
CA ASN A 30 -32.92 0.07 -9.65
C ASN A 30 -32.50 0.42 -8.21
N THR A 31 -31.22 0.22 -7.86
CA THR A 31 -30.68 0.43 -6.52
C THR A 31 -29.62 1.52 -6.45
N CYS A 32 -29.08 1.98 -7.58
CA CYS A 32 -28.02 2.99 -7.63
C CYS A 32 -28.35 4.16 -8.58
N THR A 33 -27.53 5.19 -8.52
CA THR A 33 -27.41 6.26 -9.53
C THR A 33 -26.03 6.15 -10.18
N VAL A 34 -25.90 6.66 -11.41
CA VAL A 34 -24.66 6.59 -12.19
C VAL A 34 -24.19 8.01 -12.52
N LEU A 35 -22.89 8.26 -12.36
CA LEU A 35 -22.19 9.42 -12.88
C LEU A 35 -21.20 8.95 -13.93
N LEU A 36 -21.53 9.13 -15.21
CA LEU A 36 -20.61 8.84 -16.30
C LEU A 36 -19.52 9.92 -16.38
N MET A 37 -18.26 9.50 -16.27
CA MET A 37 -17.07 10.34 -16.33
C MET A 37 -16.28 10.07 -17.62
N ASP A 38 -16.17 11.10 -18.46
CA ASP A 38 -15.41 11.05 -19.71
C ASP A 38 -13.95 11.45 -19.50
N VAL A 39 -13.05 10.48 -19.70
CA VAL A 39 -11.59 10.68 -19.71
C VAL A 39 -10.98 10.47 -21.11
N GLY A 40 -11.82 10.41 -22.14
CA GLY A 40 -11.44 10.25 -23.55
C GLY A 40 -10.78 11.51 -24.10
N ARG A 41 -9.84 11.33 -25.04
CA ARG A 41 -9.04 12.43 -25.60
C ARG A 41 -9.87 13.41 -26.41
N THR A 42 -10.86 12.88 -27.13
CA THR A 42 -11.78 13.70 -27.92
C THR A 42 -13.06 13.90 -27.10
N PRO A 43 -13.35 15.13 -26.61
CA PRO A 43 -14.50 15.34 -25.75
C PRO A 43 -15.80 14.87 -26.41
N CYS A 44 -16.53 13.97 -25.75
CA CYS A 44 -17.85 13.57 -26.21
C CYS A 44 -18.91 14.54 -25.66
N SER A 45 -19.77 15.07 -26.53
CA SER A 45 -20.86 15.96 -26.14
C SER A 45 -22.17 15.19 -26.07
N HIS A 46 -22.49 14.63 -24.89
CA HIS A 46 -23.75 13.95 -24.63
C HIS A 46 -24.31 14.35 -23.25
N SER A 47 -25.64 14.43 -23.13
CA SER A 47 -26.29 14.85 -21.88
C SER A 47 -26.14 13.85 -20.74
N SER A 48 -25.91 12.56 -21.05
CA SER A 48 -25.66 11.52 -20.05
C SER A 48 -24.28 11.61 -19.40
N ILE A 49 -23.32 12.33 -20.00
CA ILE A 49 -21.99 12.49 -19.42
C ILE A 49 -22.09 13.52 -18.30
N ALA A 50 -22.12 13.03 -17.06
CA ALA A 50 -22.25 13.86 -15.87
C ALA A 50 -20.97 14.63 -15.55
N ILE A 51 -19.81 14.02 -15.79
CA ILE A 51 -18.49 14.62 -15.56
C ILE A 51 -17.77 14.65 -16.90
N LYS A 52 -17.77 15.81 -17.56
CA LYS A 52 -17.29 15.94 -18.94
C LYS A 52 -15.79 16.21 -18.96
N HIS A 53 -15.11 15.75 -20.00
CA HIS A 53 -13.70 16.04 -20.23
C HIS A 53 -13.34 17.54 -20.10
N PRO A 54 -14.11 18.50 -20.68
CA PRO A 54 -13.81 19.93 -20.53
C PRO A 54 -13.89 20.43 -19.09
N ASP A 55 -14.75 19.84 -18.25
CA ASP A 55 -14.90 20.23 -16.86
C ASP A 55 -13.65 19.77 -16.05
N LEU A 56 -13.18 18.56 -16.33
CA LEU A 56 -11.96 17.98 -15.74
C LEU A 56 -10.69 18.76 -16.07
N THR A 57 -10.63 19.34 -17.27
CA THR A 57 -9.42 20.00 -17.81
C THR A 57 -9.49 21.53 -17.73
N SER A 58 -10.54 22.08 -17.13
CA SER A 58 -10.77 23.52 -17.00
C SER A 58 -9.67 24.28 -16.23
N THR A 59 -8.89 23.57 -15.41
CA THR A 59 -7.77 24.10 -14.62
C THR A 59 -6.44 24.13 -15.37
N ASP A 60 -6.37 23.62 -16.60
CA ASP A 60 -5.13 23.56 -17.39
C ASP A 60 -4.75 24.89 -18.07
N THR A 61 -5.31 26.02 -17.63
CA THR A 61 -5.21 27.36 -18.27
C THR A 61 -3.79 27.89 -18.44
N ASP A 62 -2.82 27.34 -17.71
CA ASP A 62 -1.41 27.80 -17.69
C ASP A 62 -0.49 27.05 -18.65
N ASN A 63 -1.02 26.28 -19.61
CA ASN A 63 -0.19 25.55 -20.58
C ASN A 63 -0.38 26.06 -22.01
N ASP A 64 0.74 26.33 -22.68
CA ASP A 64 0.77 26.71 -24.11
C ASP A 64 0.22 25.60 -25.04
N THR A 65 0.24 24.34 -24.58
CA THR A 65 -0.22 23.17 -25.33
C THR A 65 -1.54 22.66 -24.77
N LYS A 66 -2.55 22.50 -25.65
CA LYS A 66 -3.82 21.84 -25.26
C LYS A 66 -3.55 20.39 -24.91
N ILE A 67 -4.16 19.91 -23.82
CA ILE A 67 -4.02 18.51 -23.37
C ILE A 67 -4.31 17.49 -24.49
N SER A 68 -5.28 17.78 -25.37
CA SER A 68 -5.65 16.94 -26.52
C SER A 68 -4.50 16.67 -27.50
N ASP A 69 -3.56 17.59 -27.57
CA ASP A 69 -2.47 17.60 -28.54
C ASP A 69 -1.23 16.87 -27.99
N LEU A 70 -1.25 16.49 -26.71
CA LEU A 70 -0.16 15.78 -26.05
C LEU A 70 0.03 14.37 -26.62
N PRO A 71 1.27 13.86 -26.62
CA PRO A 71 1.55 12.44 -26.82
C PRO A 71 0.70 11.56 -25.90
N ARG A 72 0.36 10.36 -26.36
CA ARG A 72 -0.54 9.45 -25.61
C ARG A 72 -0.13 9.22 -24.15
N PRO A 73 1.14 8.91 -23.83
CA PRO A 73 1.55 8.71 -22.44
C PRO A 73 1.35 9.96 -21.57
N GLU A 74 1.69 11.13 -22.10
CA GLU A 74 1.60 12.40 -21.38
C GLU A 74 0.13 12.82 -21.15
N TYR A 75 -0.72 12.63 -22.17
CA TYR A 75 -2.17 12.79 -22.03
C TYR A 75 -2.73 11.91 -20.91
N ILE A 76 -2.37 10.61 -20.90
CA ILE A 76 -2.84 9.67 -19.87
C ILE A 76 -2.41 10.14 -18.49
N HIS A 77 -1.13 10.53 -18.33
CA HIS A 77 -0.62 11.02 -17.06
C HIS A 77 -1.39 12.25 -16.57
N ARG A 78 -1.55 13.27 -17.43
CA ARG A 78 -2.24 14.51 -17.08
C ARG A 78 -3.73 14.30 -16.79
N MET A 79 -4.42 13.53 -17.64
CA MET A 79 -5.83 13.20 -17.41
C MET A 79 -6.03 12.36 -16.15
N THR A 80 -5.06 11.51 -15.78
CA THR A 80 -5.09 10.77 -14.52
C THR A 80 -5.11 11.76 -13.34
N THR A 81 -4.27 12.79 -13.33
CA THR A 81 -4.25 13.82 -12.27
C THR A 81 -5.60 14.54 -12.14
N HIS A 82 -6.25 14.84 -13.27
CA HIS A 82 -7.57 15.47 -13.27
C HIS A 82 -8.66 14.53 -12.74
N ALA A 83 -8.64 13.26 -13.17
CA ALA A 83 -9.55 12.23 -12.68
C ALA A 83 -9.38 11.98 -11.17
N ILE A 84 -8.14 12.00 -10.66
CA ILE A 84 -7.84 11.92 -9.22
C ILE A 84 -8.54 13.06 -8.49
N THR A 85 -8.32 14.31 -8.93
CA THR A 85 -8.89 15.51 -8.30
C THR A 85 -10.41 15.43 -8.23
N ALA A 86 -11.05 15.02 -9.33
CA ALA A 86 -12.51 14.89 -9.39
C ALA A 86 -13.03 13.79 -8.46
N LEU A 87 -12.43 12.59 -8.49
CA LEU A 87 -12.82 11.48 -7.62
C LEU A 87 -12.60 11.80 -6.14
N THR A 88 -11.48 12.45 -5.79
CA THR A 88 -11.20 12.88 -4.42
C THR A 88 -12.25 13.88 -3.93
N THR A 89 -12.64 14.83 -4.77
CA THR A 89 -13.67 15.82 -4.44
C THR A 89 -15.01 15.14 -4.18
N LEU A 90 -15.44 14.25 -5.08
CA LEU A 90 -16.69 13.50 -4.98
C LEU A 90 -16.72 12.57 -3.76
N HIS A 91 -15.60 11.93 -3.44
CA HIS A 91 -15.48 11.07 -2.28
C HIS A 91 -15.57 11.89 -0.98
N ARG A 92 -14.82 12.99 -0.88
CA ARG A 92 -14.83 13.87 0.30
C ARG A 92 -16.20 14.50 0.57
N SER A 93 -16.99 14.77 -0.47
CA SER A 93 -18.36 15.26 -0.33
C SER A 93 -19.39 14.16 -0.04
N GLY A 94 -18.97 12.89 0.08
CA GLY A 94 -19.86 11.74 0.27
C GLY A 94 -20.80 11.49 -0.91
N SER A 95 -20.46 12.01 -2.10
CA SER A 95 -21.33 11.99 -3.28
C SER A 95 -21.18 10.73 -4.12
N ILE A 96 -20.20 9.88 -3.83
CA ILE A 96 -19.95 8.61 -4.54
C ILE A 96 -19.68 7.47 -3.55
N HIS A 97 -19.99 6.26 -3.98
CA HIS A 97 -19.96 5.04 -3.15
C HIS A 97 -19.26 3.87 -3.84
N ALA A 98 -18.97 3.99 -5.14
CA ALA A 98 -18.14 3.06 -5.89
C ALA A 98 -17.62 3.70 -7.17
N VAL A 99 -16.56 3.14 -7.75
CA VAL A 99 -16.12 3.44 -9.11
C VAL A 99 -16.03 2.16 -9.93
N LEU A 100 -16.61 2.18 -11.12
CA LEU A 100 -16.51 1.16 -12.16
C LEU A 100 -15.75 1.74 -13.36
N GLY A 101 -14.65 1.11 -13.76
CA GLY A 101 -13.95 1.44 -15.00
C GLY A 101 -14.06 0.33 -16.04
N ILE A 102 -14.06 0.69 -17.33
CA ILE A 102 -13.96 -0.26 -18.45
C ILE A 102 -12.89 0.21 -19.44
N GLY A 103 -12.02 -0.70 -19.90
CA GLY A 103 -10.99 -0.29 -20.84
C GLY A 103 -9.97 -1.35 -21.25
N GLY A 104 -9.23 -1.05 -22.31
CA GLY A 104 -7.99 -1.75 -22.63
C GLY A 104 -6.82 -1.25 -21.77
N SER A 105 -5.58 -1.60 -22.12
CA SER A 105 -4.36 -1.24 -21.37
C SER A 105 -4.30 0.23 -20.93
N CYS A 106 -4.43 1.19 -21.86
CA CYS A 106 -4.34 2.62 -21.52
C CYS A 106 -5.47 3.10 -20.60
N GLY A 107 -6.70 2.67 -20.85
CA GLY A 107 -7.85 3.03 -20.02
C GLY A 107 -7.78 2.41 -18.63
N THR A 108 -7.24 1.18 -18.54
CA THR A 108 -6.97 0.49 -17.27
C THR A 108 -5.91 1.24 -16.48
N ALA A 109 -4.78 1.59 -17.10
CA ALA A 109 -3.73 2.36 -16.43
C ALA A 109 -4.25 3.67 -15.83
N LEU A 110 -5.00 4.45 -16.62
CA LEU A 110 -5.59 5.72 -16.20
C LEU A 110 -6.61 5.52 -15.06
N ALA A 111 -7.62 4.69 -15.28
CA ALA A 111 -8.74 4.55 -14.34
C ALA A 111 -8.27 3.93 -13.02
N THR A 112 -7.41 2.91 -13.06
CA THR A 112 -6.91 2.27 -11.84
C THR A 112 -6.00 3.20 -11.05
N ALA A 113 -5.10 3.96 -11.70
CA ALA A 113 -4.28 4.96 -11.02
C ALA A 113 -5.16 6.03 -10.35
N ALA A 114 -6.21 6.50 -11.03
CA ALA A 114 -7.16 7.43 -10.45
C ALA A 114 -7.91 6.86 -9.24
N MET A 115 -8.40 5.62 -9.35
CA MET A 115 -9.06 4.91 -8.24
C MET A 115 -8.13 4.76 -7.03
N ARG A 116 -6.89 4.30 -7.25
CA ARG A 116 -5.93 4.05 -6.17
C ARG A 116 -5.50 5.34 -5.49
N ALA A 117 -5.25 6.42 -6.22
CA ALA A 117 -4.79 7.66 -5.61
C ALA A 117 -5.93 8.44 -4.92
N ALA A 118 -7.16 8.40 -5.47
CA ALA A 118 -8.25 9.23 -4.97
C ALA A 118 -9.07 8.61 -3.84
N LEU A 119 -9.11 7.28 -3.73
CA LEU A 119 -10.07 6.55 -2.90
C LEU A 119 -9.35 5.65 -1.89
N PRO A 120 -9.86 5.56 -0.64
CA PRO A 120 -9.21 4.79 0.41
C PRO A 120 -9.39 3.28 0.21
N VAL A 121 -8.58 2.50 0.95
CA VAL A 121 -8.80 1.06 1.11
C VAL A 121 -10.17 0.81 1.72
N GLY A 122 -10.91 -0.16 1.18
CA GLY A 122 -12.28 -0.49 1.57
C GLY A 122 -13.36 0.24 0.77
N PHE A 123 -13.02 1.31 0.03
CA PHE A 123 -13.96 1.94 -0.90
C PHE A 123 -14.14 1.06 -2.15
N PRO A 124 -15.36 0.75 -2.62
CA PRO A 124 -15.55 -0.11 -3.78
C PRO A 124 -14.90 0.40 -5.08
N LYS A 125 -13.93 -0.37 -5.61
CA LYS A 125 -13.18 -0.08 -6.83
C LYS A 125 -13.19 -1.31 -7.75
N LEU A 126 -13.86 -1.24 -8.90
CA LEU A 126 -13.91 -2.33 -9.88
C LEU A 126 -13.47 -1.87 -11.27
N MET A 127 -12.62 -2.65 -11.93
CA MET A 127 -12.13 -2.36 -13.27
C MET A 127 -12.31 -3.58 -14.19
N VAL A 128 -13.09 -3.44 -15.25
CA VAL A 128 -13.16 -4.42 -16.34
C VAL A 128 -12.04 -4.14 -17.34
N SER A 129 -11.07 -5.04 -17.42
CA SER A 129 -9.83 -4.81 -18.17
C SER A 129 -9.50 -5.96 -19.11
N THR A 130 -8.97 -5.62 -20.30
CA THR A 130 -8.33 -6.59 -21.21
C THR A 130 -6.98 -7.10 -20.66
N MET A 131 -6.43 -6.46 -19.62
CA MET A 131 -5.13 -6.76 -19.03
C MET A 131 -5.23 -7.60 -17.74
N ALA A 132 -6.44 -7.93 -17.29
CA ALA A 132 -6.63 -8.60 -16.00
C ALA A 132 -6.11 -10.04 -15.94
N SER A 133 -5.87 -10.68 -17.10
CA SER A 133 -5.29 -12.02 -17.22
C SER A 133 -3.79 -11.95 -17.57
N GLY A 134 -3.02 -11.15 -16.82
CA GLY A 134 -1.59 -10.95 -16.99
C GLY A 134 -0.92 -10.47 -15.70
N ASP A 135 0.22 -9.78 -15.80
CA ASP A 135 0.78 -9.06 -14.65
C ASP A 135 -0.09 -7.83 -14.33
N VAL A 136 -0.74 -7.90 -13.17
CA VAL A 136 -1.68 -6.88 -12.69
C VAL A 136 -1.12 -6.03 -11.55
N SER A 137 0.12 -6.32 -11.11
CA SER A 137 0.78 -5.63 -10.00
C SER A 137 0.78 -4.09 -10.17
N PRO A 138 1.02 -3.53 -11.37
CA PRO A 138 0.98 -2.07 -11.58
C PRO A 138 -0.43 -1.44 -11.51
N TYR A 139 -1.49 -2.24 -11.60
CA TYR A 139 -2.88 -1.77 -11.56
C TYR A 139 -3.51 -1.88 -10.17
N VAL A 140 -3.08 -2.85 -9.37
CA VAL A 140 -3.62 -3.08 -8.02
C VAL A 140 -2.77 -2.39 -6.96
N GLU A 141 -1.44 -2.44 -7.12
CA GLU A 141 -0.47 -1.96 -6.13
C GLU A 141 -0.85 -2.44 -4.71
N GLU A 142 -0.77 -1.58 -3.69
CA GLU A 142 -1.13 -1.89 -2.31
C GLU A 142 -2.61 -1.66 -1.94
N THR A 143 -3.53 -1.75 -2.92
CA THR A 143 -4.95 -1.46 -2.70
C THR A 143 -5.86 -2.68 -2.89
N ASP A 144 -7.13 -2.55 -2.49
CA ASP A 144 -8.21 -3.53 -2.67
C ASP A 144 -8.93 -3.40 -4.05
N LEU A 145 -8.25 -2.87 -5.07
CA LEU A 145 -8.80 -2.72 -6.41
C LEU A 145 -9.12 -4.08 -7.04
N THR A 146 -10.37 -4.27 -7.48
CA THR A 146 -10.82 -5.51 -8.11
C THR A 146 -10.73 -5.43 -9.63
N LEU A 147 -10.03 -6.37 -10.26
CA LEU A 147 -9.96 -6.52 -11.71
C LEU A 147 -10.88 -7.64 -12.21
N MET A 148 -11.68 -7.35 -13.22
CA MET A 148 -12.49 -8.34 -13.95
C MET A 148 -11.97 -8.45 -15.38
N TYR A 149 -11.61 -9.66 -15.81
CA TYR A 149 -11.13 -9.87 -17.18
C TYR A 149 -12.27 -9.71 -18.18
N SER A 150 -12.07 -8.88 -19.21
CA SER A 150 -13.06 -8.64 -20.27
C SER A 150 -13.23 -9.82 -21.22
N VAL A 151 -12.33 -10.82 -21.17
CA VAL A 151 -12.25 -12.03 -22.02
C VAL A 151 -11.98 -11.75 -23.50
N VAL A 152 -12.71 -10.80 -24.08
CA VAL A 152 -12.53 -10.26 -25.41
C VAL A 152 -12.13 -8.79 -25.30
N ASP A 153 -11.66 -8.19 -26.40
CA ASP A 153 -11.38 -6.75 -26.42
C ASP A 153 -12.66 -5.95 -26.12
N VAL A 154 -12.48 -4.77 -25.51
CA VAL A 154 -13.58 -3.83 -25.23
C VAL A 154 -13.83 -3.01 -26.48
N ALA A 155 -14.52 -3.66 -27.43
CA ALA A 155 -14.88 -3.14 -28.74
C ALA A 155 -16.27 -3.66 -29.19
N GLY A 156 -17.26 -2.77 -29.17
CA GLY A 156 -18.66 -3.02 -29.51
C GLY A 156 -19.42 -3.81 -28.43
N THR A 157 -20.60 -4.32 -28.77
CA THR A 157 -21.55 -4.96 -27.82
C THR A 157 -21.83 -6.42 -28.17
N ASN A 158 -20.77 -7.21 -28.35
CA ASN A 158 -20.91 -8.65 -28.62
C ASN A 158 -21.42 -9.42 -27.39
N ARG A 159 -22.01 -10.61 -27.61
CA ARG A 159 -22.67 -11.41 -26.56
C ARG A 159 -21.75 -11.81 -25.40
N ILE A 160 -20.44 -11.95 -25.64
CA ILE A 160 -19.49 -12.30 -24.57
C ILE A 160 -19.24 -11.07 -23.71
N LEU A 161 -18.88 -9.94 -24.33
CA LEU A 161 -18.58 -8.71 -23.62
C LEU A 161 -19.79 -8.19 -22.84
N THR A 162 -20.98 -8.17 -23.44
CA THR A 162 -22.19 -7.70 -22.73
C THR A 162 -22.50 -8.52 -21.49
N ARG A 163 -22.31 -9.85 -21.53
CA ARG A 163 -22.49 -10.71 -20.35
C ARG A 163 -21.50 -10.36 -19.23
N ILE A 164 -20.27 -10.01 -19.59
CA ILE A 164 -19.23 -9.61 -18.63
C ILE A 164 -19.53 -8.23 -18.05
N LEU A 165 -19.92 -7.26 -18.88
CA LEU A 165 -20.32 -5.93 -18.42
C LEU A 165 -21.55 -5.97 -17.52
N THR A 166 -22.53 -6.83 -17.81
CA THR A 166 -23.68 -7.07 -16.91
C THR A 166 -23.23 -7.63 -15.55
N ASN A 167 -22.32 -8.60 -15.53
CA ASN A 167 -21.77 -9.12 -14.27
C ASN A 167 -21.00 -8.05 -13.49
N ALA A 168 -20.19 -7.24 -14.17
CA ALA A 168 -19.45 -6.14 -13.57
C ALA A 168 -20.40 -5.11 -12.93
N ALA A 169 -21.46 -4.72 -13.64
CA ALA A 169 -22.49 -3.80 -13.15
C ALA A 169 -23.18 -4.35 -11.89
N ALA A 170 -23.57 -5.63 -11.89
CA ALA A 170 -24.16 -6.27 -10.72
C ALA A 170 -23.19 -6.33 -9.53
N ALA A 171 -21.94 -6.71 -9.77
CA ALA A 171 -20.90 -6.83 -8.74
C ALA A 171 -20.63 -5.48 -8.06
N VAL A 172 -20.34 -4.43 -8.84
CA VAL A 172 -20.06 -3.10 -8.27
C VAL A 172 -21.28 -2.52 -7.56
N THR A 173 -22.50 -2.81 -8.04
CA THR A 173 -23.74 -2.38 -7.37
C THR A 173 -23.88 -3.04 -6.00
N GLY A 174 -23.61 -4.33 -5.88
CA GLY A 174 -23.61 -5.04 -4.60
C GLY A 174 -22.58 -4.45 -3.61
N MET A 175 -21.37 -4.17 -4.09
CA MET A 175 -20.33 -3.51 -3.28
C MET A 175 -20.78 -2.12 -2.83
N ALA A 176 -21.33 -1.30 -3.73
CA ALA A 176 -21.76 0.07 -3.44
C ALA A 176 -22.91 0.11 -2.43
N VAL A 177 -23.89 -0.79 -2.54
CA VAL A 177 -25.03 -0.90 -1.60
C VAL A 177 -24.54 -1.32 -0.21
N SER A 178 -23.65 -2.32 -0.14
CA SER A 178 -23.07 -2.77 1.12
C SER A 178 -22.27 -1.65 1.79
N TYR A 179 -21.39 -0.97 1.03
CA TYR A 179 -20.59 0.14 1.51
C TYR A 179 -21.45 1.30 2.03
N ALA A 180 -22.45 1.73 1.25
CA ALA A 180 -23.35 2.80 1.66
C ALA A 180 -24.13 2.47 2.94
N SER A 181 -24.52 1.20 3.12
CA SER A 181 -25.22 0.74 4.32
C SER A 181 -24.30 0.75 5.55
N GLN A 182 -23.05 0.31 5.40
CA GLN A 182 -22.05 0.31 6.47
C GLN A 182 -21.61 1.72 6.88
N ALA A 183 -21.45 2.63 5.90
CA ALA A 183 -21.10 4.02 6.18
C ALA A 183 -22.17 4.71 7.06
N GLN A 184 -23.45 4.36 6.88
CA GLN A 184 -24.52 4.84 7.75
C GLN A 184 -24.47 4.26 9.16
N SER A 185 -24.18 2.96 9.31
CA SER A 185 -24.07 2.34 10.64
C SER A 185 -22.85 2.83 11.41
N MET A 186 -21.71 3.03 10.74
CA MET A 186 -20.49 3.57 11.36
C MET A 186 -20.66 5.00 11.89
N HIS A 187 -21.51 5.82 11.27
CA HIS A 187 -21.84 7.14 11.80
C HIS A 187 -22.70 7.09 13.07
N ALA A 188 -23.47 6.02 13.27
CA ALA A 188 -24.29 5.83 14.47
C ALA A 188 -23.48 5.30 15.67
N ASP A 189 -22.40 4.54 15.43
CA ASP A 189 -21.61 3.83 16.47
C ASP A 189 -20.23 4.47 16.78
N ARG A 190 -20.05 5.79 16.56
CA ARG A 190 -18.80 6.52 16.93
C ARG A 190 -18.53 6.69 18.43
N LYS A 191 -18.99 5.77 19.28
CA LYS A 191 -18.61 5.71 20.71
C LYS A 191 -17.67 4.52 20.93
N GLY A 192 -16.37 4.82 21.05
CA GLY A 192 -15.34 3.88 21.49
C GLY A 192 -14.66 3.09 20.37
N SER A 193 -14.01 3.77 19.39
CA SER A 193 -13.16 3.06 18.44
C SER A 193 -11.90 2.55 19.15
N LYS A 194 -11.63 1.26 19.01
CA LYS A 194 -10.38 0.65 19.46
C LYS A 194 -9.19 1.34 18.80
N THR A 195 -8.07 1.42 19.51
CA THR A 195 -6.80 1.90 18.93
C THR A 195 -6.33 0.93 17.86
N GLN A 196 -6.04 1.43 16.67
CA GLN A 196 -5.64 0.63 15.51
C GLN A 196 -4.12 0.56 15.42
N ILE A 197 -3.52 -0.61 15.65
CA ILE A 197 -2.07 -0.77 15.76
C ILE A 197 -1.56 -1.68 14.65
N ALA A 198 -0.60 -1.20 13.87
CA ALA A 198 0.08 -2.02 12.88
C ALA A 198 1.34 -2.67 13.45
N ILE A 199 1.64 -3.90 13.01
CA ILE A 199 2.90 -4.60 13.29
C ILE A 199 3.45 -5.21 12.00
N THR A 200 4.69 -4.94 11.65
CA THR A 200 5.38 -5.64 10.55
C THR A 200 5.95 -6.98 11.02
N MET A 201 5.92 -7.98 10.14
CA MET A 201 6.25 -9.36 10.47
C MET A 201 6.94 -10.05 9.29
N PHE A 202 7.87 -10.93 9.61
CA PHE A 202 8.38 -11.95 8.69
C PHE A 202 8.47 -13.30 9.41
N GLY A 203 8.55 -14.41 8.67
CA GLY A 203 8.57 -15.76 9.25
C GLY A 203 9.55 -15.89 10.42
N VAL A 204 10.76 -15.36 10.24
CA VAL A 204 11.89 -15.31 11.20
C VAL A 204 11.73 -14.35 12.39
N THR A 205 10.60 -13.66 12.49
CA THR A 205 10.24 -12.73 13.59
C THR A 205 8.84 -13.01 14.14
N THR A 206 8.16 -14.06 13.65
CA THR A 206 6.80 -14.43 14.04
C THR A 206 6.61 -14.63 15.55
N PRO A 207 7.54 -15.29 16.29
CA PRO A 207 7.41 -15.43 17.74
C PRO A 207 7.23 -14.07 18.44
N ALA A 208 8.11 -13.11 18.17
CA ALA A 208 8.05 -11.77 18.76
C ALA A 208 6.75 -11.04 18.42
N VAL A 209 6.34 -11.08 17.15
CA VAL A 209 5.10 -10.42 16.67
C VAL A 209 3.87 -10.96 17.39
N ASN A 210 3.79 -12.28 17.58
CA ASN A 210 2.66 -12.88 18.30
C ASN A 210 2.65 -12.44 19.77
N THR A 211 3.79 -12.43 20.44
CA THR A 211 3.91 -11.96 21.83
C THR A 211 3.54 -10.48 21.96
N ILE A 212 4.02 -9.61 21.06
CA ILE A 212 3.66 -8.18 21.05
C ILE A 212 2.15 -8.01 20.85
N ARG A 213 1.57 -8.68 19.84
CA ARG A 213 0.13 -8.63 19.53
C ARG A 213 -0.69 -9.01 20.77
N GLU A 214 -0.39 -10.14 21.37
CA GLU A 214 -1.11 -10.65 22.54
C GLU A 214 -0.98 -9.68 23.73
N ARG A 215 0.21 -9.15 23.98
CA ARG A 215 0.45 -8.19 25.06
C ARG A 215 -0.32 -6.88 24.86
N LEU A 216 -0.32 -6.32 23.65
CA LEU A 216 -1.07 -5.09 23.35
C LEU A 216 -2.57 -5.32 23.54
N GLN A 217 -3.13 -6.41 23.02
CA GLN A 217 -4.56 -6.73 23.17
C GLN A 217 -4.98 -7.04 24.62
N GLN A 218 -4.05 -7.47 25.47
CA GLN A 218 -4.30 -7.67 26.90
C GLN A 218 -4.26 -6.36 27.70
N THR A 219 -3.48 -5.37 27.25
CA THR A 219 -3.18 -4.16 28.03
C THR A 219 -3.90 -2.91 27.52
N LEU A 220 -4.35 -2.91 26.27
CA LEU A 220 -5.03 -1.80 25.60
C LEU A 220 -6.35 -2.26 24.99
N ASP A 221 -7.31 -1.34 24.89
CA ASP A 221 -8.49 -1.55 24.03
C ASP A 221 -8.10 -1.25 22.57
N CYS A 222 -7.43 -2.21 21.95
CA CYS A 222 -6.85 -2.08 20.62
C CYS A 222 -7.25 -3.22 19.68
N GLU A 223 -7.08 -2.97 18.39
CA GLU A 223 -7.10 -3.95 17.32
C GLU A 223 -5.74 -3.91 16.62
N VAL A 224 -5.20 -5.09 16.30
CA VAL A 224 -3.84 -5.23 15.81
C VAL A 224 -3.85 -5.85 14.42
N TYR A 225 -3.21 -5.17 13.47
CA TYR A 225 -3.05 -5.59 12.10
C TYR A 225 -1.60 -6.01 11.85
N VAL A 226 -1.41 -7.26 11.43
CA VAL A 226 -0.08 -7.81 11.13
C VAL A 226 0.16 -7.76 9.62
N PHE A 227 1.24 -7.10 9.21
CA PHE A 227 1.64 -6.94 7.82
C PHE A 227 2.87 -7.79 7.53
N HIS A 228 2.76 -8.70 6.57
CA HIS A 228 3.90 -9.50 6.11
C HIS A 228 4.86 -8.60 5.30
N ALA A 229 6.10 -8.44 5.76
CA ALA A 229 7.11 -7.54 5.21
C ALA A 229 7.69 -8.04 3.88
N THR A 230 6.85 -8.11 2.85
CA THR A 230 7.15 -8.63 1.50
C THR A 230 7.20 -7.52 0.44
N GLY A 231 7.41 -6.28 0.87
CA GLY A 231 7.35 -5.08 0.05
C GLY A 231 5.93 -4.55 -0.05
N ALA A 232 4.98 -5.42 -0.43
CA ALA A 232 3.56 -5.09 -0.48
C ALA A 232 2.98 -4.82 0.93
N GLY A 233 3.42 -5.56 1.95
CA GLY A 233 2.90 -5.37 3.32
C GLY A 233 3.29 -4.03 3.93
N GLY A 234 4.56 -3.61 3.82
CA GLY A 234 4.98 -2.29 4.27
C GLY A 234 4.29 -1.16 3.51
N LYS A 235 4.13 -1.29 2.18
CA LYS A 235 3.36 -0.32 1.38
C LYS A 235 1.91 -0.23 1.84
N ALA A 236 1.24 -1.36 2.06
CA ALA A 236 -0.14 -1.40 2.55
C ALA A 236 -0.27 -0.76 3.94
N MET A 237 0.64 -1.08 4.87
CA MET A 237 0.69 -0.45 6.19
C MET A 237 0.83 1.07 6.07
N GLU A 238 1.81 1.55 5.30
CA GLU A 238 2.03 2.98 5.11
C GLU A 238 0.89 3.69 4.41
N ARG A 239 0.21 3.00 3.50
CA ARG A 239 -1.00 3.50 2.85
C ARG A 239 -2.11 3.73 3.88
N LEU A 240 -2.38 2.74 4.73
CA LEU A 240 -3.39 2.85 5.78
C LEU A 240 -3.07 3.95 6.80
N ILE A 241 -1.79 4.19 7.10
CA ILE A 241 -1.34 5.33 7.91
C ILE A 241 -1.72 6.66 7.25
N ARG A 242 -1.38 6.85 5.96
CA ARG A 242 -1.70 8.08 5.22
C ARG A 242 -3.21 8.32 5.07
N GLU A 243 -3.99 7.24 5.07
CA GLU A 243 -5.45 7.28 5.06
C GLU A 243 -6.06 7.52 6.45
N GLY A 244 -5.26 7.60 7.51
CA GLY A 244 -5.71 7.82 8.88
C GLY A 244 -6.46 6.62 9.48
N GLN A 245 -6.17 5.40 9.01
CA GLN A 245 -6.78 4.16 9.49
C GLN A 245 -5.96 3.47 10.59
N LEU A 246 -4.77 3.97 10.90
CA LEU A 246 -3.87 3.44 11.92
C LEU A 246 -3.46 4.53 12.89
N ASP A 247 -3.45 4.20 14.18
CA ASP A 247 -3.16 5.13 15.28
C ASP A 247 -1.72 4.99 15.79
N ALA A 248 -1.09 3.82 15.61
CA ALA A 248 0.25 3.53 16.08
C ALA A 248 0.91 2.37 15.30
N VAL A 249 2.23 2.27 15.37
CA VAL A 249 3.02 1.30 14.59
C VAL A 249 4.11 0.67 15.44
N VAL A 250 4.21 -0.66 15.38
CA VAL A 250 5.41 -1.43 15.76
C VAL A 250 6.03 -1.95 14.48
N ASP A 251 6.98 -1.20 13.95
CA ASP A 251 7.73 -1.59 12.77
C ASP A 251 8.88 -2.53 13.16
N LEU A 252 8.51 -3.73 13.64
CA LEU A 252 9.45 -4.71 14.16
C LEU A 252 10.36 -5.27 13.08
N THR A 253 9.79 -5.51 11.89
CA THR A 253 10.45 -6.23 10.79
C THR A 253 10.61 -5.33 9.58
N THR A 254 11.79 -4.73 9.45
CA THR A 254 12.14 -3.75 8.40
C THR A 254 12.94 -4.35 7.24
N THR A 255 12.85 -5.67 7.03
CA THR A 255 13.58 -6.44 5.99
C THR A 255 13.36 -5.97 4.55
N GLU A 256 12.28 -5.22 4.30
CA GLU A 256 12.01 -4.59 3.00
C GLU A 256 13.07 -3.52 2.62
N ILE A 257 13.82 -3.02 3.61
CA ILE A 257 14.90 -2.03 3.41
C ILE A 257 16.17 -2.69 2.84
N PRO A 258 16.70 -3.80 3.39
CA PRO A 258 17.75 -4.58 2.73
C PRO A 258 17.46 -4.86 1.26
N ASP A 259 16.22 -5.27 0.94
CA ASP A 259 15.79 -5.53 -0.42
C ASP A 259 15.86 -4.28 -1.31
N GLU A 260 15.43 -3.11 -0.83
CA GLU A 260 15.57 -1.84 -1.58
C GLU A 260 17.05 -1.46 -1.80
N ILE A 261 17.90 -1.62 -0.78
CA ILE A 261 19.28 -1.15 -0.80
C ILE A 261 20.21 -2.06 -1.63
N VAL A 262 19.96 -3.37 -1.60
CA VAL A 262 20.83 -4.38 -2.23
C VAL A 262 20.25 -4.86 -3.57
N GLY A 263 18.94 -4.71 -3.77
CA GLY A 263 18.22 -5.11 -4.98
C GLY A 263 17.58 -6.49 -4.87
N GLY A 264 16.95 -6.78 -3.74
CA GLY A 264 16.07 -7.93 -3.53
C GLY A 264 14.69 -7.73 -4.16
N VAL A 265 13.85 -8.76 -4.09
CA VAL A 265 12.55 -8.82 -4.79
C VAL A 265 11.36 -8.35 -3.96
N LEU A 266 11.54 -8.15 -2.65
CA LEU A 266 10.51 -7.78 -1.66
C LEU A 266 10.69 -6.34 -1.16
N SER A 267 11.13 -5.43 -2.03
CA SER A 267 11.29 -4.01 -1.66
C SER A 267 9.94 -3.30 -1.48
N ALA A 268 9.84 -2.50 -0.40
CA ALA A 268 8.75 -1.55 -0.19
C ALA A 268 9.01 -0.16 -0.82
N GLY A 269 10.15 0.01 -1.49
CA GLY A 269 10.53 1.21 -2.22
C GLY A 269 11.21 2.29 -1.37
N PRO A 270 11.66 3.39 -1.99
CA PRO A 270 12.54 4.38 -1.37
C PRO A 270 11.84 5.27 -0.33
N ARG A 271 10.52 5.14 -0.18
CA ARG A 271 9.71 5.89 0.79
C ARG A 271 9.46 5.15 2.09
N ARG A 272 10.00 3.93 2.26
CA ARG A 272 9.79 3.12 3.46
C ARG A 272 10.24 3.87 4.72
N LEU A 273 9.46 3.74 5.80
CA LEU A 273 9.53 4.43 7.11
C LEU A 273 8.97 5.86 7.16
N ILE A 274 8.55 6.44 6.04
CA ILE A 274 8.14 7.85 6.00
C ILE A 274 6.74 8.08 6.59
N ALA A 275 5.78 7.18 6.33
CA ALA A 275 4.36 7.48 6.61
C ALA A 275 4.05 7.75 8.09
N ALA A 276 4.52 6.89 9.00
CA ALA A 276 4.30 7.05 10.44
C ALA A 276 5.02 8.29 10.99
N ALA A 277 6.25 8.53 10.50
CA ALA A 277 7.09 9.65 10.87
C ALA A 277 6.43 11.00 10.50
N GLU A 278 5.95 11.15 9.26
CA GLU A 278 5.25 12.36 8.80
C GLU A 278 3.91 12.57 9.50
N ALA A 279 3.19 11.47 9.79
CA ALA A 279 1.91 11.53 10.48
C ALA A 279 2.04 11.79 12.00
N GLY A 280 3.25 11.72 12.56
CA GLY A 280 3.48 11.93 13.99
C GLY A 280 2.88 10.83 14.87
N LEU A 281 2.70 9.62 14.33
CA LEU A 281 2.14 8.50 15.08
C LEU A 281 3.16 7.96 16.10
N PRO A 282 2.70 7.43 17.26
CA PRO A 282 3.54 6.62 18.13
C PRO A 282 4.14 5.46 17.33
N GLN A 283 5.46 5.39 17.29
CA GLN A 283 6.19 4.45 16.46
C GLN A 283 7.32 3.79 17.24
N ILE A 284 7.28 2.46 17.32
CA ILE A 284 8.45 1.66 17.67
C ILE A 284 9.06 1.13 16.37
N ILE A 285 10.37 1.24 16.22
CA ILE A 285 11.10 0.71 15.07
C ILE A 285 12.13 -0.27 15.59
N SER A 286 12.24 -1.42 14.95
CA SER A 286 13.35 -2.35 15.16
C SER A 286 13.99 -2.69 13.82
N VAL A 287 14.88 -3.67 13.83
CA VAL A 287 15.73 -4.06 12.70
C VAL A 287 15.53 -5.53 12.35
N GLY A 288 14.34 -6.05 12.65
CA GLY A 288 14.00 -7.44 12.44
C GLY A 288 14.19 -7.87 10.99
N ALA A 289 14.86 -8.99 10.81
CA ALA A 289 15.19 -9.56 9.51
C ALA A 289 16.01 -8.63 8.57
N CYS A 290 16.73 -7.63 9.10
CA CYS A 290 17.68 -6.84 8.30
C CYS A 290 18.97 -7.61 7.95
N ASP A 291 19.11 -8.84 8.44
CA ASP A 291 20.18 -9.79 8.13
C ASP A 291 20.00 -10.46 6.76
N MET A 292 18.88 -10.25 6.07
CA MET A 292 18.58 -10.96 4.82
C MET A 292 18.07 -10.05 3.70
N VAL A 293 18.47 -10.40 2.48
CA VAL A 293 17.92 -9.89 1.22
C VAL A 293 17.21 -11.04 0.53
N ASN A 294 16.00 -10.79 0.02
CA ASN A 294 15.13 -11.82 -0.51
C ASN A 294 15.25 -11.93 -2.04
N PHE A 295 15.34 -13.15 -2.53
CA PHE A 295 15.27 -13.49 -3.95
C PHE A 295 14.29 -14.63 -4.20
N GLY A 296 14.03 -14.89 -5.48
CA GLY A 296 13.29 -16.07 -5.90
C GLY A 296 14.09 -17.37 -5.76
N PRO A 297 13.81 -18.38 -6.60
CA PRO A 297 14.61 -19.60 -6.70
C PRO A 297 16.10 -19.28 -6.85
N ARG A 298 16.99 -20.15 -6.38
CA ARG A 298 18.44 -19.89 -6.31
C ARG A 298 19.04 -19.48 -7.65
N GLU A 299 18.58 -20.10 -8.74
CA GLU A 299 19.01 -19.82 -10.10
C GLU A 299 18.65 -18.40 -10.58
N THR A 300 17.69 -17.75 -9.94
CA THR A 300 17.27 -16.37 -10.24
C THR A 300 18.09 -15.32 -9.49
N VAL A 301 18.91 -15.74 -8.50
CA VAL A 301 19.80 -14.82 -7.77
C VAL A 301 20.78 -14.20 -8.76
N PRO A 302 20.94 -12.86 -8.82
CA PRO A 302 21.84 -12.21 -9.76
C PRO A 302 23.29 -12.74 -9.68
N ALA A 303 23.94 -12.95 -10.84
CA ALA A 303 25.28 -13.53 -10.92
C ALA A 303 26.33 -12.85 -10.02
N ARG A 304 26.24 -11.51 -9.89
CA ARG A 304 27.10 -10.72 -8.99
C ARG A 304 27.09 -11.19 -7.53
N PHE A 305 26.01 -11.83 -7.09
CA PHE A 305 25.87 -12.37 -5.75
C PHE A 305 26.22 -13.86 -5.65
N GLN A 306 26.13 -14.61 -6.76
CA GLN A 306 26.55 -16.02 -6.79
C GLN A 306 28.07 -16.16 -6.78
N ASP A 307 28.76 -15.32 -7.56
CA ASP A 307 30.22 -15.37 -7.71
C ASP A 307 30.96 -14.69 -6.55
N GLY A 308 30.25 -13.87 -5.76
CA GLY A 308 30.81 -12.97 -4.74
C GLY A 308 30.98 -13.54 -3.34
N HIS A 309 31.03 -14.86 -3.17
CA HIS A 309 31.09 -15.54 -1.84
C HIS A 309 29.96 -15.16 -0.87
N ARG A 310 28.79 -14.75 -1.38
CA ARG A 310 27.63 -14.43 -0.53
C ARG A 310 27.08 -15.70 0.10
N LEU A 311 26.65 -15.60 1.36
CA LEU A 311 25.97 -16.69 2.03
C LEU A 311 24.50 -16.73 1.57
N LEU A 312 24.16 -17.77 0.80
CA LEU A 312 22.81 -18.03 0.31
C LEU A 312 22.16 -19.18 1.08
N TYR A 313 20.95 -18.96 1.56
CA TYR A 313 20.12 -19.93 2.26
C TYR A 313 18.83 -20.19 1.47
N GLU A 314 18.66 -21.40 0.97
CA GLU A 314 17.43 -21.82 0.28
C GLU A 314 16.35 -22.10 1.32
N HIS A 315 15.48 -21.12 1.55
CA HIS A 315 14.39 -21.24 2.53
C HIS A 315 13.35 -22.25 2.05
N ASN A 316 13.02 -22.21 0.75
CA ASN A 316 12.17 -23.18 0.08
C ASN A 316 12.48 -23.16 -1.44
N PRO A 317 11.88 -24.06 -2.26
CA PRO A 317 12.17 -24.12 -3.70
C PRO A 317 11.91 -22.82 -4.49
N THR A 318 11.16 -21.87 -3.92
CA THR A 318 10.79 -20.60 -4.56
C THR A 318 11.47 -19.37 -3.96
N VAL A 319 12.18 -19.51 -2.83
CA VAL A 319 12.73 -18.38 -2.06
C VAL A 319 14.15 -18.69 -1.59
N THR A 320 15.07 -17.82 -1.95
CA THR A 320 16.46 -17.81 -1.47
C THR A 320 16.72 -16.54 -0.69
N LEU A 321 17.26 -16.69 0.51
CA LEU A 321 17.69 -15.59 1.37
C LEU A 321 19.21 -15.40 1.21
N MET A 322 19.66 -14.16 1.15
CA MET A 322 21.08 -13.81 1.09
C MET A 322 21.47 -13.00 2.32
N ARG A 323 22.49 -13.42 3.07
CA ARG A 323 22.98 -12.68 4.24
C ARG A 323 23.52 -11.31 3.83
N THR A 324 23.09 -10.25 4.51
CA THR A 324 23.67 -8.90 4.39
C THR A 324 25.06 -8.84 4.99
N THR A 325 25.94 -8.03 4.40
CA THR A 325 27.32 -7.80 4.91
C THR A 325 27.36 -6.59 5.85
N PRO A 326 28.44 -6.40 6.64
CA PRO A 326 28.62 -5.20 7.45
C PRO A 326 28.45 -3.89 6.67
N GLU A 327 29.01 -3.79 5.46
CA GLU A 327 28.90 -2.58 4.63
C GLU A 327 27.46 -2.33 4.15
N GLU A 328 26.69 -3.39 3.90
CA GLU A 328 25.28 -3.28 3.56
C GLU A 328 24.44 -2.90 4.78
N CYS A 329 24.74 -3.45 5.95
CA CYS A 329 24.14 -3.07 7.23
C CYS A 329 24.34 -1.58 7.53
N GLU A 330 25.53 -1.03 7.29
CA GLU A 330 25.76 0.42 7.42
C GLU A 330 24.88 1.23 6.44
N ARG A 331 24.73 0.77 5.19
CA ARG A 331 23.88 1.44 4.19
C ARG A 331 22.40 1.37 4.58
N ILE A 332 21.95 0.25 5.15
CA ILE A 332 20.59 0.06 5.68
C ILE A 332 20.37 1.03 6.85
N ALA A 333 21.29 1.09 7.82
CA ALA A 333 21.23 2.03 8.94
C ALA A 333 21.14 3.49 8.47
N ARG A 334 22.01 3.88 7.53
CA ARG A 334 22.01 5.24 6.96
C ARG A 334 20.69 5.56 6.26
N PHE A 335 20.13 4.63 5.49
CA PHE A 335 18.82 4.81 4.86
C PHE A 335 17.74 5.04 5.91
N MET A 336 17.66 4.18 6.93
CA MET A 336 16.67 4.32 8.02
C MET A 336 16.83 5.67 8.72
N ALA A 337 18.05 6.03 9.12
CA ALA A 337 18.32 7.27 9.82
C ALA A 337 18.03 8.52 8.97
N GLU A 338 18.31 8.48 7.66
CA GLU A 338 17.95 9.56 6.72
C GLU A 338 16.43 9.80 6.73
N LYS A 339 15.62 8.73 6.65
CA LYS A 339 14.15 8.87 6.65
C LYS A 339 13.66 9.43 7.97
N LEU A 340 14.17 8.94 9.09
CA LEU A 340 13.75 9.42 10.40
C LEU A 340 14.15 10.88 10.62
N LYS A 341 15.38 11.27 10.29
CA LYS A 341 15.85 12.66 10.40
C LYS A 341 15.05 13.64 9.55
N ALA A 342 14.67 13.22 8.35
CA ALA A 342 13.99 14.11 7.41
C ALA A 342 12.49 14.25 7.68
N HIS A 343 11.85 13.22 8.25
CA HIS A 343 10.39 13.12 8.23
C HIS A 343 9.72 13.01 9.62
N VAL A 344 10.46 12.71 10.70
CA VAL A 344 9.85 12.58 12.03
C VAL A 344 9.36 13.94 12.52
N ALA A 345 8.05 14.08 12.66
CA ALA A 345 7.42 15.29 13.18
C ALA A 345 7.58 15.45 14.70
N HIS A 346 7.59 14.32 15.43
CA HIS A 346 7.57 14.26 16.90
C HIS A 346 8.58 13.22 17.41
N PRO A 347 9.86 13.59 17.60
CA PRO A 347 10.92 12.66 18.02
C PRO A 347 10.60 11.90 19.31
N GLU A 348 9.91 12.54 20.25
CA GLU A 348 9.49 11.95 21.53
C GLU A 348 8.45 10.83 21.39
N ARG A 349 7.80 10.74 20.23
CA ARG A 349 6.82 9.68 19.88
C ARG A 349 7.45 8.53 19.11
N VAL A 350 8.77 8.54 18.91
CA VAL A 350 9.50 7.52 18.15
C VAL A 350 10.58 6.90 19.04
N ARG A 351 10.65 5.56 19.04
CA ARG A 351 11.76 4.82 19.67
C ARG A 351 12.31 3.78 18.70
N VAL A 352 13.62 3.69 18.60
CA VAL A 352 14.34 2.60 17.93
C VAL A 352 14.81 1.62 19.00
N ILE A 353 14.43 0.35 18.90
CA ILE A 353 14.80 -0.70 19.86
C ILE A 353 15.56 -1.79 19.12
N LEU A 354 16.81 -2.02 19.51
CA LEU A 354 17.79 -2.89 18.85
C LEU A 354 18.00 -4.18 19.67
N PRO A 355 17.65 -5.37 19.15
CA PRO A 355 17.87 -6.64 19.83
C PRO A 355 19.32 -7.11 19.65
N ALA A 356 20.16 -6.88 20.65
CA ALA A 356 21.61 -7.00 20.55
C ALA A 356 22.15 -8.43 20.49
N ALA A 357 21.32 -9.45 20.73
CA ALA A 357 21.73 -10.86 20.63
C ALA A 357 21.26 -11.59 19.36
N GLY A 358 20.61 -10.88 18.43
CA GLY A 358 20.22 -11.40 17.12
C GLY A 358 18.93 -10.78 16.61
N ILE A 359 18.86 -10.50 15.30
CA ILE A 359 17.76 -9.76 14.68
C ILE A 359 16.78 -10.65 13.89
N SER A 360 17.01 -11.95 13.85
CA SER A 360 16.12 -12.94 13.21
C SER A 360 16.35 -14.35 13.77
N MET A 361 15.43 -15.29 13.50
CA MET A 361 15.66 -16.72 13.79
C MET A 361 16.92 -17.31 13.13
N LEU A 362 17.43 -16.72 12.04
CA LEU A 362 18.63 -17.18 11.35
C LEU A 362 19.90 -16.50 11.87
N ASP A 363 19.76 -15.44 12.66
CA ASP A 363 20.84 -14.58 13.17
C ASP A 363 21.05 -14.76 14.69
N SER A 364 20.62 -15.88 15.24
CA SER A 364 20.90 -16.26 16.63
C SER A 364 22.15 -17.16 16.73
N PRO A 365 22.85 -17.23 17.89
CA PRO A 365 24.04 -18.07 18.05
C PRO A 365 23.86 -19.51 17.54
N GLY A 366 24.73 -19.92 16.61
CA GLY A 366 24.70 -21.25 15.99
C GLY A 366 23.80 -21.38 14.76
N GLN A 367 23.12 -20.30 14.35
CA GLN A 367 22.31 -20.26 13.13
C GLN A 367 23.12 -19.77 11.92
N PRO A 368 22.66 -20.06 10.69
CA PRO A 368 23.46 -19.80 9.48
C PRO A 368 23.84 -18.34 9.27
N PHE A 369 22.99 -17.39 9.66
CA PHE A 369 23.18 -15.95 9.40
C PHE A 369 23.77 -15.20 10.60
N HIS A 370 24.09 -15.88 11.71
CA HIS A 370 24.64 -15.22 12.89
C HIS A 370 25.97 -14.52 12.59
N ASP A 371 25.94 -13.18 12.59
CA ASP A 371 27.08 -12.33 12.27
C ASP A 371 27.07 -11.05 13.12
N ARG A 372 27.79 -11.12 14.25
CA ARG A 372 27.89 -10.00 15.20
C ARG A 372 28.56 -8.76 14.64
N GLU A 373 29.41 -8.89 13.63
CA GLU A 373 30.07 -7.73 13.01
C GLU A 373 29.06 -6.98 12.15
N ALA A 374 28.24 -7.69 11.38
CA ALA A 374 27.17 -7.10 10.59
C ALA A 374 26.11 -6.41 11.46
N ASP A 375 25.73 -7.03 12.58
CA ASP A 375 24.73 -6.45 13.49
C ASP A 375 25.29 -5.22 14.22
N GLU A 376 26.55 -5.27 14.67
CA GLU A 376 27.18 -4.11 15.31
C GLU A 376 27.36 -2.94 14.32
N ALA A 377 27.67 -3.22 13.05
CA ALA A 377 27.73 -2.21 12.01
C ALA A 377 26.36 -1.52 11.79
N LEU A 378 25.26 -2.29 11.84
CA LEU A 378 23.90 -1.76 11.78
C LEU A 378 23.58 -0.89 13.00
N PHE A 379 23.83 -1.40 14.21
CA PHE A 379 23.45 -0.74 15.45
C PHE A 379 24.25 0.54 15.70
N SER A 380 25.58 0.46 15.64
CA SER A 380 26.45 1.60 15.87
C SER A 380 26.22 2.71 14.85
N THR A 381 25.94 2.37 13.58
CA THR A 381 25.60 3.36 12.56
C THR A 381 24.27 4.04 12.87
N LEU A 382 23.22 3.30 13.26
CA LEU A 382 21.93 3.90 13.65
C LEU A 382 22.08 4.83 14.86
N GLU A 383 22.81 4.41 15.89
CA GLU A 383 23.06 5.22 17.08
C GLU A 383 23.79 6.52 16.74
N ASN A 384 24.87 6.43 15.95
CA ASN A 384 25.64 7.60 15.54
C ASN A 384 24.83 8.55 14.64
N GLU A 385 24.07 8.02 13.69
CA GLU A 385 23.31 8.82 12.73
C GLU A 385 22.08 9.51 13.34
N LEU A 386 21.55 8.96 14.44
CA LEU A 386 20.39 9.48 15.17
C LEU A 386 20.76 10.26 16.44
N ASP A 387 22.05 10.34 16.79
CA ASP A 387 22.50 11.13 17.93
C ASP A 387 22.09 12.61 17.78
N GLY A 388 21.64 13.22 18.88
CA GLY A 388 21.16 14.60 18.90
C GLY A 388 19.82 14.86 18.20
N THR A 389 19.17 13.85 17.59
CA THR A 389 17.85 14.03 16.93
C THR A 389 16.67 14.08 17.91
N GLY A 390 16.89 13.64 19.15
CA GLY A 390 15.84 13.47 20.16
C GLY A 390 15.07 12.14 20.06
N ILE A 391 15.32 11.34 19.02
CA ILE A 391 14.77 9.97 18.90
C ILE A 391 15.56 9.05 19.84
N ALA A 392 14.85 8.32 20.70
CA ALA A 392 15.50 7.37 21.60
C ALA A 392 15.96 6.11 20.83
N VAL A 393 17.24 5.79 20.89
CA VAL A 393 17.81 4.53 20.39
C VAL A 393 18.23 3.68 21.59
N LEU A 394 17.64 2.50 21.72
CA LEU A 394 17.80 1.63 22.88
C LEU A 394 18.34 0.27 22.45
N ARG A 395 19.46 -0.16 23.03
CA ARG A 395 19.92 -1.55 22.92
C ARG A 395 19.25 -2.40 23.99
N ASP A 396 18.64 -3.49 23.57
CA ASP A 396 18.17 -4.55 24.44
C ASP A 396 19.12 -5.73 24.32
N THR A 397 19.59 -6.30 25.44
CA THR A 397 20.62 -7.36 25.41
C THR A 397 20.11 -8.70 24.87
N ARG A 398 18.81 -8.83 24.62
CA ARG A 398 18.15 -10.06 24.17
C ARG A 398 18.07 -10.16 22.65
N GLU A 399 17.71 -11.34 22.15
CA GLU A 399 17.42 -11.56 20.74
C GLU A 399 15.99 -11.13 20.41
N ILE A 400 15.70 -10.86 19.14
CA ILE A 400 14.41 -10.30 18.72
C ILE A 400 13.22 -11.19 19.10
N ASN A 401 13.41 -12.51 19.12
CA ASN A 401 12.36 -13.49 19.41
C ASN A 401 12.30 -13.90 20.89
N ASP A 402 13.12 -13.29 21.75
CA ASP A 402 12.99 -13.45 23.19
C ASP A 402 11.62 -12.88 23.64
N PRO A 403 10.79 -13.65 24.36
CA PRO A 403 9.48 -13.18 24.81
C PRO A 403 9.56 -11.88 25.63
N GLU A 404 10.59 -11.70 26.45
CA GLU A 404 10.73 -10.52 27.29
C GLU A 404 11.22 -9.29 26.51
N PHE A 405 11.94 -9.48 25.39
CA PHE A 405 12.19 -8.40 24.42
C PHE A 405 10.86 -7.95 23.78
N ALA A 406 10.05 -8.92 23.32
CA ALA A 406 8.76 -8.64 22.70
C ALA A 406 7.80 -7.94 23.67
N LEU A 407 7.78 -8.32 24.95
CA LEU A 407 7.02 -7.63 25.99
C LEU A 407 7.50 -6.17 26.19
N SER A 408 8.82 -5.94 26.23
CA SER A 408 9.43 -4.61 26.33
C SER A 408 9.03 -3.70 25.16
N VAL A 409 8.99 -4.23 23.94
CA VAL A 409 8.53 -3.51 22.74
C VAL A 409 7.07 -3.11 22.85
N ALA A 410 6.19 -4.04 23.24
CA ALA A 410 4.77 -3.78 23.41
C ALA A 410 4.49 -2.73 24.50
N ASP A 411 5.13 -2.88 25.65
CA ASP A 411 4.99 -1.94 26.78
C ASP A 411 5.55 -0.55 26.41
N SER A 412 6.63 -0.49 25.64
CA SER A 412 7.18 0.76 25.11
C SER A 412 6.18 1.50 24.21
N LEU A 413 5.46 0.80 23.32
CA LEU A 413 4.42 1.42 22.51
C LEU A 413 3.24 1.89 23.38
N ALA A 414 2.81 1.06 24.33
CA ALA A 414 1.72 1.40 25.24
C ALA A 414 2.04 2.66 26.06
N ASP A 415 3.30 2.88 26.41
CA ASP A 415 3.74 4.11 27.08
C ASP A 415 3.70 5.33 26.16
N LEU A 416 4.15 5.20 24.91
CA LEU A 416 4.05 6.29 23.91
C LEU A 416 2.59 6.70 23.64
N LEU A 417 1.66 5.75 23.71
CA LEU A 417 0.22 6.01 23.55
C LEU A 417 -0.38 6.75 24.76
N LYS A 418 0.18 6.62 25.96
CA LYS A 418 -0.28 7.30 27.19
C LYS A 418 0.27 8.72 27.31
N SER A 419 1.48 8.97 26.82
CA SER A 419 2.05 10.31 26.74
C SER A 419 1.33 11.12 25.66
N LYS A 420 0.24 11.79 26.04
CA LYS A 420 -0.48 12.73 25.18
C LYS A 420 0.23 14.07 25.09
#